data_AF-A0AAN0YFI8-F1
#
_entry.id   AF-A0AAN0YFI8-F1
#
_cell.length_a   1.000
_cell.length_b   1.000
_cell.length_c   1.000
_cell.angle_alpha   90.00
_cell.angle_beta   90.00
_cell.angle_gamma   90.00
#
_symmetry.space_group_name_H-M   'P 1'
#
loop_
_entity.id
_entity.type
_entity.pdbx_description
1 polymer ?
#
loop_
_entity_poly.entity_id
_entity_poly.type
_entity_poly.pdbx_seq_one_letter_code
_entity_poly.pdbx_strand_id
1 'polypeptide(L)'
;MGFLDRLGRVVKANLNDMVSKAEDPEKILEQAVADMGESLVQLRQSVARAIAAQKKTEQQLIKNQTEATTWQKKAELAIKNGREDLAREALVRKKTFADTAAVLQQQLTQQNAQVKTLKENLLALESKIQEAKTKKDMLKARANAAKANAQLQSTMNNIDTSSAMSAFERMEDKIMELEAQSEATNVLGSASLDQEFAQLEASNSIDDELAMLKAASQEAPALEAAKMVDEMEEVSDTPVETPEPTDADFAAVDAELEALRTQMKNL
;
A
#
# COMPACT_ATOMS: atom_id res chain seq x y z
N MET A 1 13.37 37.37 2.58
CA MET A 1 13.37 36.05 1.89
C MET A 1 14.09 35.05 2.76
N GLY A 2 13.35 34.13 3.38
CA GLY A 2 13.87 33.20 4.38
C GLY A 2 14.66 32.04 3.78
N PHE A 3 15.46 31.36 4.61
CA PHE A 3 16.12 30.09 4.26
C PHE A 3 15.11 29.05 3.74
N LEU A 4 13.93 29.00 4.35
CA LEU A 4 12.82 28.12 3.93
C LEU A 4 12.27 28.45 2.53
N ASP A 5 12.29 29.71 2.11
CA ASP A 5 11.91 30.11 0.74
C ASP A 5 12.94 29.64 -0.27
N ARG A 6 14.22 29.62 0.12
CA ARG A 6 15.32 29.14 -0.73
C ARG A 6 15.29 27.61 -0.82
N LEU A 7 15.12 26.92 0.32
CA LEU A 7 14.95 25.46 0.35
C LEU A 7 13.74 25.03 -0.46
N GLY A 8 12.59 25.70 -0.27
CA GLY A 8 11.37 25.43 -1.01
C GLY A 8 11.54 25.65 -2.52
N ARG A 9 12.35 26.63 -2.93
CA ARG A 9 12.66 26.87 -4.35
C ARG A 9 13.56 25.79 -4.95
N VAL A 10 14.57 25.34 -4.21
CA VAL A 10 15.46 24.25 -4.65
C VAL A 10 14.68 22.94 -4.78
N VAL A 11 13.85 22.61 -3.79
CA VAL A 11 12.98 21.42 -3.83
C VAL A 11 11.97 21.52 -4.99
N LYS A 12 11.35 22.69 -5.20
CA LYS A 12 10.38 22.91 -6.28
C LYS A 12 11.01 22.88 -7.68
N ALA A 13 12.24 23.41 -7.82
CA ALA A 13 12.97 23.38 -9.09
C ALA A 13 13.42 21.96 -9.46
N ASN A 14 13.97 21.20 -8.51
CA ASN A 14 14.36 19.81 -8.74
C ASN A 14 13.15 18.89 -9.01
N LEU A 15 12.02 19.10 -8.32
CA LEU A 15 10.80 18.35 -8.59
C LEU A 15 10.26 18.60 -10.00
N ASN A 16 10.31 19.85 -10.48
CA ASN A 16 9.80 20.18 -11.81
C ASN A 16 10.64 19.56 -12.94
N ASP A 17 11.97 19.52 -12.77
CA ASP A 17 12.88 18.87 -13.72
C ASP A 17 12.82 17.34 -13.65
N MET A 18 12.68 16.74 -12.45
CA MET A 18 12.50 15.29 -12.30
C MET A 18 11.16 14.80 -12.85
N VAL A 19 10.06 15.53 -12.63
CA VAL A 19 8.73 15.18 -13.16
C VAL A 19 8.72 15.11 -14.69
N SER A 20 9.54 15.92 -15.37
CA SER A 20 9.66 15.90 -16.83
C SER A 20 10.51 14.75 -17.39
N LYS A 21 11.27 14.04 -16.54
CA LYS A 21 12.28 13.04 -16.95
C LYS A 21 12.13 11.64 -16.35
N ALA A 22 11.38 11.47 -15.27
CA ALA A 22 11.31 10.19 -14.58
C ALA A 22 10.19 9.30 -15.12
N GLU A 23 10.51 8.03 -15.35
CA GLU A 23 9.58 6.97 -15.74
C GLU A 23 8.66 6.52 -14.58
N ASP A 24 9.00 6.83 -13.32
CA ASP A 24 8.22 6.42 -12.14
C ASP A 24 8.03 7.57 -11.12
N PRO A 25 6.83 8.18 -11.05
CA PRO A 25 6.53 9.29 -10.13
C PRO A 25 6.59 8.89 -8.65
N GLU A 26 6.47 7.59 -8.34
CA GLU A 26 6.52 7.09 -6.97
C GLU A 26 7.94 7.20 -6.39
N LYS A 27 8.95 6.79 -7.17
CA LYS A 27 10.36 6.89 -6.81
C LYS A 27 10.82 8.33 -6.61
N ILE A 28 10.31 9.28 -7.41
CA ILE A 28 10.61 10.71 -7.23
C ILE A 28 10.17 11.17 -5.85
N LEU A 29 8.94 10.84 -5.45
CA LEU A 29 8.38 11.31 -4.18
C LEU A 29 9.08 10.65 -2.99
N GLU A 30 9.47 9.37 -3.11
CA GLU A 30 10.29 8.68 -2.12
C GLU A 30 11.66 9.34 -1.96
N GLN A 31 12.35 9.61 -3.06
CA GLN A 31 13.64 10.30 -3.05
C GLN A 31 13.54 11.71 -2.46
N ALA A 32 12.52 12.49 -2.85
CA ALA A 32 12.33 13.83 -2.33
C ALA A 32 12.14 13.84 -0.80
N VAL A 33 11.36 12.89 -0.25
CA VAL A 33 11.20 12.75 1.20
C VAL A 33 12.51 12.30 1.87
N ALA A 34 13.29 11.43 1.23
CA ALA A 34 14.59 11.00 1.73
C ALA A 34 15.60 12.17 1.79
N ASP A 35 15.70 12.96 0.73
CA ASP A 35 16.58 14.14 0.64
C ASP A 35 16.19 15.21 1.70
N MET A 36 14.89 15.40 1.93
CA MET A 36 14.42 16.26 3.01
C MET A 36 14.81 15.70 4.40
N GLY A 37 14.77 14.38 4.57
CA GLY A 37 15.23 13.70 5.78
C GLY A 37 16.73 13.91 6.04
N GLU A 38 17.57 13.80 5.01
CA GLU A 38 19.01 14.10 5.13
C GLU A 38 19.24 15.57 5.49
N SER A 39 18.55 16.48 4.80
CA SER A 39 18.60 17.92 5.08
C SER A 39 18.20 18.23 6.53
N LEU A 40 17.22 17.51 7.08
CA LEU A 40 16.82 17.64 8.48
C LEU A 40 17.94 17.22 9.43
N VAL A 41 18.65 16.11 9.15
CA VAL A 41 19.79 15.68 9.97
C VAL A 41 20.90 16.73 9.94
N GLN A 42 21.25 17.25 8.77
CA GLN A 42 22.26 18.31 8.63
C GLN A 42 21.85 19.58 9.39
N LEU A 43 20.57 19.97 9.32
CA LEU A 43 20.04 21.12 10.06
C LEU A 43 20.10 20.89 11.57
N ARG A 44 19.74 19.70 12.06
CA ARG A 44 19.86 19.36 13.50
C ARG A 44 21.31 19.47 13.98
N GLN A 45 22.27 18.98 13.18
CA GLN A 45 23.69 19.10 13.51
C GLN A 45 24.15 20.56 13.54
N SER A 46 23.72 21.41 12.60
CA SER A 46 24.09 22.83 12.59
C SER A 46 23.47 23.59 13.77
N VAL A 47 22.21 23.30 14.11
CA VAL A 47 21.54 23.83 15.31
C VAL A 47 22.30 23.41 16.57
N ALA A 48 22.70 22.14 16.68
CA ALA A 48 23.46 21.64 17.82
C ALA A 48 24.82 22.34 17.96
N ARG A 49 25.55 22.55 16.85
CA ARG A 49 26.82 23.31 16.85
C ARG A 49 26.61 24.76 17.28
N ALA A 50 25.53 25.40 16.83
CA ALA A 50 25.19 26.77 17.23
C ALA A 50 24.87 26.87 18.73
N ILE A 51 24.10 25.92 19.27
CA ILE A 51 23.81 25.83 20.72
C ILE A 51 25.10 25.60 21.52
N ALA A 52 25.99 24.74 21.04
CA ALA A 52 27.26 24.49 21.71
C ALA A 52 28.15 25.74 21.74
N ALA A 53 28.23 26.49 20.63
CA ALA A 53 28.94 27.76 20.56
C ALA A 53 28.34 28.80 21.52
N GLN A 54 27.02 28.94 21.54
CA GLN A 54 26.29 29.80 22.46
C GLN A 54 26.62 29.48 23.93
N LYS A 55 26.54 28.20 24.32
CA LYS A 55 26.89 27.77 25.68
C LYS A 55 28.35 28.05 26.04
N LYS A 56 29.27 27.90 25.09
CA LYS A 56 30.68 28.24 25.31
C LYS A 56 30.87 29.74 25.58
N THR A 57 30.21 30.60 24.80
CA THR A 57 30.22 32.05 25.04
C THR A 57 29.61 32.41 26.40
N GLU A 58 28.50 31.77 26.76
CA GLU A 58 27.85 31.96 28.07
C GLU A 58 28.78 31.56 29.23
N GLN A 59 29.46 30.42 29.14
CA GLN A 59 30.44 30.00 30.15
C GLN A 59 31.62 30.98 30.26
N GLN A 60 32.11 31.50 29.12
CA GLN A 60 33.17 32.51 29.11
C GLN A 60 32.70 33.82 29.74
N LEU A 61 31.47 34.24 29.48
CA LEU A 61 30.86 35.42 30.08
C LEU A 61 30.82 35.28 31.61
N ILE A 62 30.27 34.17 32.11
CA ILE A 62 30.18 33.89 33.55
C ILE A 62 31.57 33.89 34.20
N LYS A 63 32.56 33.27 33.55
CA LYS A 63 33.95 33.28 34.03
C LYS A 63 34.50 34.71 34.15
N ASN A 64 34.35 35.54 33.12
CA ASN A 64 34.85 36.92 33.15
C ASN A 64 34.13 37.78 34.20
N GLN A 65 32.82 37.60 34.38
CA GLN A 65 32.06 38.28 35.45
C GLN A 65 32.55 37.87 36.85
N THR A 66 32.86 36.58 37.03
CA THR A 66 33.40 36.03 38.28
C THR A 66 34.79 36.59 38.57
N GLU A 67 35.66 36.67 37.56
CA GLU A 67 36.98 37.29 37.67
C GLU A 67 36.89 38.78 38.01
N ALA A 68 36.03 39.54 37.33
CA ALA A 68 35.80 40.95 37.65
C ALA A 68 35.36 41.14 39.11
N THR A 69 34.46 40.29 39.60
CA THR A 69 34.01 40.29 41.01
C THR A 69 35.15 39.94 41.97
N THR A 70 36.00 38.99 41.60
CA THR A 70 37.17 38.59 42.39
C THR A 70 38.19 39.72 42.50
N TRP A 71 38.48 40.41 41.39
CA TRP A 71 39.37 41.57 41.38
C TRP A 71 38.78 42.76 42.15
N GLN A 72 37.46 42.94 42.13
CA GLN A 72 36.79 43.90 42.99
C GLN A 72 37.06 43.62 44.47
N LYS A 73 36.84 42.37 44.93
CA LYS A 73 37.10 41.97 46.32
C LYS A 73 38.56 42.18 46.72
N LYS A 74 39.50 41.91 45.81
CA LYS A 74 40.94 42.17 46.01
C LYS A 74 41.23 43.67 46.15
N ALA A 75 40.61 44.52 45.34
CA ALA A 75 40.74 45.97 45.45
C ALA A 75 40.21 46.49 46.81
N GLU A 76 39.03 46.01 47.23
CA GLU A 76 38.44 46.36 48.52
C GLU A 76 39.34 45.94 49.69
N LEU A 77 39.96 44.75 49.63
CA LEU A 77 40.91 44.28 50.62
C LEU A 77 42.18 45.15 50.64
N ALA A 78 42.71 45.53 49.49
CA ALA A 78 43.89 46.39 49.40
C ALA A 78 43.64 47.77 50.02
N ILE A 79 42.48 48.39 49.75
CA ILE A 79 42.06 49.66 50.38
C ILE A 79 41.97 49.52 51.90
N LYS A 80 41.35 48.45 52.41
CA LYS A 80 41.25 48.19 53.86
C LYS A 80 42.61 48.10 54.55
N ASN A 81 43.64 47.68 53.83
CA ASN A 81 45.02 47.58 54.33
C ASN A 81 45.88 48.81 53.97
N GLY A 82 45.30 49.91 53.49
CA GLY A 82 46.03 51.14 53.14
C GLY A 82 46.93 51.02 51.91
N ARG A 83 46.77 49.98 51.09
CA ARG A 83 47.59 49.71 49.89
C ARG A 83 46.87 50.21 48.63
N GLU A 84 46.86 51.53 48.44
CA GLU A 84 46.17 52.17 47.32
C GLU A 84 46.76 51.82 45.94
N ASP A 85 48.07 51.58 45.88
CA ASP A 85 48.80 51.10 44.71
C ASP A 85 48.21 49.78 44.19
N LEU A 86 48.11 48.79 45.07
CA LEU A 86 47.54 47.48 44.77
C LEU A 86 46.05 47.56 44.44
N ALA A 87 45.31 48.46 45.10
CA ALA A 87 43.90 48.69 44.82
C ALA A 87 43.68 49.20 43.39
N ARG A 88 44.49 50.17 42.93
CA ARG A 88 44.41 50.69 41.55
C ARG A 88 44.70 49.60 40.53
N GLU A 89 45.74 48.79 40.73
CA GLU A 89 46.04 47.67 39.83
C GLU A 89 44.90 46.64 39.77
N ALA A 90 44.33 46.29 40.92
CA ALA A 90 43.19 45.37 40.98
C ALA A 90 41.96 45.93 40.26
N LEU A 91 41.70 47.23 40.37
CA LEU A 91 40.61 47.91 39.64
C LEU A 91 40.85 47.95 38.13
N VAL A 92 42.09 48.12 37.67
CA VAL A 92 42.44 48.03 36.24
C VAL A 92 42.12 46.63 35.72
N ARG A 93 42.55 45.58 36.41
CA ARG A 93 42.23 44.18 36.03
C ARG A 93 40.73 43.91 36.06
N LYS A 94 40.01 44.36 37.10
CA LYS A 94 38.54 44.29 37.16
C LYS A 94 37.92 44.88 35.90
N LYS A 95 38.35 46.09 35.51
CA LYS A 95 37.82 46.79 34.34
C LYS A 95 38.04 45.97 33.07
N THR A 96 39.23 45.41 32.85
CA THR A 96 39.51 44.56 31.69
C THR A 96 38.58 43.35 31.60
N PHE A 97 38.35 42.65 32.71
CA PHE A 97 37.42 41.51 32.75
C PHE A 97 35.96 41.94 32.57
N ALA A 98 35.56 43.08 33.12
CA ALA A 98 34.22 43.64 32.96
C ALA A 98 33.93 44.07 31.52
N ASP A 99 34.88 44.73 30.87
CA ASP A 99 34.77 45.15 29.47
C ASP A 99 34.68 43.92 28.55
N THR A 100 35.49 42.88 28.82
CA THR A 100 35.41 41.60 28.10
C THR A 100 34.05 40.91 28.31
N ALA A 101 33.53 40.90 29.54
CA ALA A 101 32.19 40.37 29.82
C ALA A 101 31.10 41.14 29.07
N ALA A 102 31.20 42.47 28.95
CA ALA A 102 30.23 43.26 28.21
C ALA A 102 30.20 42.89 26.71
N VAL A 103 31.36 42.67 26.09
CA VAL A 103 31.45 42.21 24.69
C VAL A 103 30.85 40.81 24.54
N LEU A 104 31.20 39.87 25.42
CA LEU A 104 30.65 38.51 25.41
C LEU A 104 29.13 38.50 25.61
N GLN A 105 28.60 39.41 26.44
CA GLN A 105 27.15 39.57 26.65
C GLN A 105 26.44 39.99 25.36
N GLN A 106 26.99 40.97 24.63
CA GLN A 106 26.44 41.39 23.33
C GLN A 106 26.47 40.24 22.32
N GLN A 107 27.59 39.52 22.26
CA GLN A 107 27.73 38.35 21.38
C GLN A 107 26.73 37.25 21.74
N LEU A 108 26.50 36.99 23.03
CA LEU A 108 25.54 36.00 23.49
C LEU A 108 24.11 36.39 23.11
N THR A 109 23.73 37.67 23.22
CA THR A 109 22.41 38.16 22.80
C THR A 109 22.16 37.91 21.31
N GLN A 110 23.16 38.16 20.45
CA GLN A 110 23.05 37.87 19.02
C GLN A 110 22.92 36.37 18.74
N GLN A 111 23.74 35.55 19.41
CA GLN A 111 23.68 34.09 19.29
C GLN A 111 22.34 33.52 19.77
N ASN A 112 21.75 34.07 20.85
CA ASN A 112 20.44 33.67 21.33
C ASN A 112 19.36 33.87 20.27
N ALA A 113 19.36 35.03 19.59
CA ALA A 113 18.43 35.31 18.49
C ALA A 113 18.62 34.34 17.32
N GLN A 114 19.88 34.08 16.92
CA GLN A 114 20.19 33.15 15.84
C GLN A 114 19.76 31.71 16.18
N VAL A 115 20.09 31.21 17.37
CA VAL A 115 19.70 29.88 17.83
C VAL A 115 18.19 29.74 17.91
N LYS A 116 17.47 30.78 18.37
CA LYS A 116 16.00 30.80 18.36
C LYS A 116 15.45 30.61 16.95
N THR A 117 15.90 31.42 15.99
CA THR A 117 15.48 31.31 14.58
C THR A 117 15.83 29.95 13.98
N LEU A 118 17.01 29.39 14.29
CA LEU A 118 17.40 28.06 13.83
C LEU A 118 16.48 26.95 14.38
N LYS A 119 16.07 27.04 15.66
CA LYS A 119 15.11 26.11 16.27
C LYS A 119 13.72 26.22 15.63
N GLU A 120 13.25 27.45 15.39
CA GLU A 120 11.97 27.68 14.70
C GLU A 120 11.98 27.10 13.28
N ASN A 121 13.06 27.32 12.53
CA ASN A 121 13.23 26.75 11.19
C ASN A 121 13.30 25.21 11.21
N LEU A 122 13.93 24.63 12.25
CA LEU A 122 13.99 23.18 12.43
C LEU A 122 12.59 22.59 12.61
N LEU A 123 11.78 23.16 13.51
CA LEU A 123 10.40 22.72 13.73
C LEU A 123 9.54 22.87 12.48
N ALA A 124 9.69 23.99 11.76
CA ALA A 124 8.98 24.21 10.50
C ALA A 124 9.37 23.18 9.42
N LEU A 125 10.66 22.81 9.34
CA LEU A 125 11.11 21.78 8.41
C LEU A 125 10.58 20.40 8.79
N GLU A 126 10.56 20.05 10.08
CA GLU A 126 9.99 18.80 10.57
C GLU A 126 8.51 18.69 10.20
N SER A 127 7.73 19.74 10.44
CA SER A 127 6.31 19.81 10.04
C SER A 127 6.13 19.63 8.53
N LYS A 128 6.90 20.35 7.71
CA LYS A 128 6.84 20.21 6.24
C LYS A 128 7.22 18.82 5.75
N ILE A 129 8.15 18.14 6.41
CA ILE A 129 8.52 16.76 6.08
C ILE A 129 7.35 15.81 6.36
N GLN A 130 6.64 15.99 7.48
CA GLN A 130 5.46 15.18 7.77
C GLN A 130 4.34 15.42 6.74
N GLU A 131 4.06 16.67 6.40
CA GLU A 131 3.11 17.01 5.33
C GLU A 131 3.51 16.38 3.98
N ALA A 132 4.81 16.41 3.64
CA ALA A 132 5.33 15.81 2.41
C ALA A 132 5.16 14.27 2.43
N LYS A 133 5.38 13.61 3.56
CA LYS A 133 5.15 12.16 3.73
C LYS A 133 3.68 11.81 3.51
N THR A 134 2.75 12.49 4.19
CA THR A 134 1.31 12.25 4.01
C THR A 134 0.88 12.48 2.56
N LYS A 135 1.40 13.54 1.92
CA LYS A 135 1.10 13.82 0.51
C LYS A 135 1.67 12.77 -0.43
N LYS A 136 2.89 12.27 -0.18
CA LYS A 136 3.47 11.14 -0.91
C LYS A 136 2.56 9.92 -0.82
N ASP A 137 2.16 9.52 0.38
CA ASP A 137 1.34 8.31 0.59
C ASP A 137 -0.03 8.43 -0.09
N MET A 138 -0.66 9.61 -0.03
CA MET A 138 -1.89 9.90 -0.77
C MET A 138 -1.70 9.79 -2.29
N LEU A 139 -0.61 10.34 -2.83
CA LEU A 139 -0.32 10.27 -4.26
C LEU A 139 -0.01 8.84 -4.71
N LYS A 140 0.72 8.06 -3.90
CA LYS A 140 1.00 6.64 -4.14
C LYS A 140 -0.28 5.81 -4.17
N ALA A 141 -1.19 6.01 -3.20
CA ALA A 141 -2.50 5.36 -3.19
C ALA A 141 -3.33 5.71 -4.43
N ARG A 142 -3.36 6.99 -4.83
CA ARG A 142 -4.07 7.45 -6.03
C ARG A 142 -3.47 6.87 -7.31
N ALA A 143 -2.15 6.79 -7.40
CA ALA A 143 -1.46 6.16 -8.53
C ALA A 143 -1.80 4.67 -8.63
N ASN A 144 -1.82 3.96 -7.50
CA ASN A 144 -2.20 2.53 -7.47
C ASN A 144 -3.66 2.31 -7.87
N ALA A 145 -4.59 3.13 -7.37
CA ALA A 145 -5.99 3.07 -7.79
C ALA A 145 -6.17 3.35 -9.29
N ALA A 146 -5.43 4.34 -9.83
CA ALA A 146 -5.45 4.64 -11.26
C ALA A 146 -4.88 3.48 -12.11
N LYS A 147 -3.77 2.85 -11.67
CA LYS A 147 -3.20 1.66 -12.31
C LYS A 147 -4.19 0.48 -12.28
N ALA A 148 -4.85 0.23 -11.15
CA ALA A 148 -5.85 -0.82 -11.02
C ALA A 148 -7.06 -0.59 -11.95
N ASN A 149 -7.58 0.64 -12.01
CA ASN A 149 -8.68 0.99 -12.92
C ASN A 149 -8.28 0.83 -14.40
N ALA A 150 -7.08 1.28 -14.78
CA ALA A 150 -6.57 1.11 -16.13
C ALA A 150 -6.39 -0.37 -16.49
N GLN A 151 -5.91 -1.20 -15.56
CA GLN A 151 -5.80 -2.64 -15.72
C GLN A 151 -7.18 -3.29 -15.90
N LEU A 152 -8.15 -2.96 -15.05
CA LEU A 152 -9.53 -3.45 -15.17
C LEU A 152 -10.15 -3.09 -16.51
N GLN A 153 -9.99 -1.84 -16.97
CA GLN A 153 -10.53 -1.38 -18.24
C GLN A 153 -9.84 -2.04 -19.45
N SER A 154 -8.53 -2.26 -19.37
CA SER A 154 -7.77 -3.05 -20.36
C SER A 154 -8.27 -4.50 -20.40
N THR A 155 -8.41 -5.16 -19.24
CA THR A 155 -8.96 -6.52 -19.17
C THR A 155 -10.39 -6.58 -19.70
N MET A 156 -11.27 -5.63 -19.35
CA MET A 156 -12.64 -5.57 -19.87
C MET A 156 -12.68 -5.37 -21.39
N ASN A 157 -11.80 -4.53 -21.93
CA ASN A 157 -11.69 -4.35 -23.38
C ASN A 157 -11.09 -5.58 -24.08
N ASN A 158 -10.25 -6.36 -23.39
CA ASN A 158 -9.62 -7.58 -23.90
C ASN A 158 -10.47 -8.85 -23.65
N ILE A 159 -11.52 -8.76 -22.84
CA ILE A 159 -12.57 -9.79 -22.79
C ILE A 159 -13.37 -9.60 -24.08
N ASP A 160 -13.03 -10.38 -25.10
CA ASP A 160 -13.81 -10.52 -26.33
C ASP A 160 -15.14 -11.22 -26.01
N THR A 161 -16.07 -10.45 -25.43
CA THR A 161 -17.47 -10.87 -25.23
C THR A 161 -18.09 -11.28 -26.57
N SER A 162 -17.60 -10.72 -27.68
CA SER A 162 -17.91 -11.12 -29.06
C SER A 162 -17.57 -12.59 -29.34
N SER A 163 -16.40 -13.09 -28.92
CA SER A 163 -16.02 -14.47 -29.23
C SER A 163 -16.81 -15.48 -28.41
N ALA A 164 -17.07 -15.19 -27.13
CA ALA A 164 -17.89 -16.01 -26.26
C ALA A 164 -19.36 -16.04 -26.74
N MET A 165 -19.91 -14.89 -27.13
CA MET A 165 -21.28 -14.83 -27.66
C MET A 165 -21.40 -15.55 -29.01
N SER A 166 -20.40 -15.41 -29.90
CA SER A 166 -20.37 -16.16 -31.18
C SER A 166 -20.22 -17.66 -31.02
N ALA A 167 -19.69 -18.14 -29.88
CA ALA A 167 -19.60 -19.56 -29.58
C ALA A 167 -20.94 -20.12 -29.07
N PHE A 168 -21.69 -19.30 -28.32
CA PHE A 168 -23.07 -19.62 -27.94
C PHE A 168 -24.00 -19.65 -29.15
N GLU A 169 -23.94 -18.66 -30.05
CA GLU A 169 -24.72 -18.65 -31.29
C GLU A 169 -24.45 -19.89 -32.16
N ARG A 170 -23.17 -20.30 -32.31
CA ARG A 170 -22.81 -21.53 -33.04
C ARG A 170 -23.33 -22.81 -32.39
N MET A 171 -23.41 -22.83 -31.06
CA MET A 171 -23.99 -23.97 -30.34
C MET A 171 -25.50 -24.02 -30.52
N GLU A 172 -26.17 -22.87 -30.49
CA GLU A 172 -27.60 -22.72 -30.73
C GLU A 172 -27.99 -23.19 -32.14
N ASP A 173 -27.25 -22.74 -33.17
CA ASP A 173 -27.39 -23.22 -34.54
C ASP A 173 -27.21 -24.73 -34.67
N LYS A 174 -26.23 -25.30 -33.94
CA LYS A 174 -25.98 -26.75 -33.99
C LYS A 174 -27.07 -27.55 -33.30
N ILE A 175 -27.62 -27.04 -32.20
CA ILE A 175 -28.76 -27.66 -31.50
C ILE A 175 -29.99 -27.60 -32.42
N MET A 176 -30.29 -26.45 -33.04
CA MET A 176 -31.39 -26.34 -34.01
C MET A 176 -31.23 -27.31 -35.19
N GLU A 177 -30.02 -27.49 -35.71
CA GLU A 177 -29.76 -28.46 -36.79
C GLU A 177 -30.00 -29.91 -36.33
N LEU A 178 -29.57 -30.25 -35.10
CA LEU A 178 -29.80 -31.57 -34.52
C LEU A 178 -31.28 -31.83 -34.23
N GLU A 179 -32.01 -30.82 -33.75
CA GLU A 179 -33.46 -30.87 -33.54
C GLU A 179 -34.19 -31.06 -34.89
N ALA A 180 -33.84 -30.26 -35.90
CA ALA A 180 -34.41 -30.39 -37.25
C ALA A 180 -34.08 -31.76 -37.88
N GLN A 181 -32.88 -32.31 -37.64
CA GLN A 181 -32.51 -33.65 -38.11
C GLN A 181 -33.30 -34.75 -37.38
N SER A 182 -33.55 -34.59 -36.08
CA SER A 182 -34.41 -35.48 -35.30
C SER A 182 -35.85 -35.45 -35.80
N GLU A 183 -36.40 -34.26 -36.04
CA GLU A 183 -37.73 -34.08 -36.63
C GLU A 183 -37.83 -34.67 -38.04
N ALA A 184 -36.83 -34.42 -38.90
CA ALA A 184 -36.77 -34.99 -40.23
C ALA A 184 -36.66 -36.53 -40.20
N THR A 185 -35.94 -37.10 -39.24
CA THR A 185 -35.84 -38.55 -39.05
C THR A 185 -37.16 -39.13 -38.54
N ASN A 186 -37.91 -38.41 -37.70
CA ASN A 186 -39.26 -38.81 -37.30
C ASN A 186 -40.25 -38.77 -38.47
N VAL A 187 -40.16 -37.75 -39.35
CA VAL A 187 -41.00 -37.63 -40.55
C VAL A 187 -40.62 -38.66 -41.63
N LEU A 188 -39.33 -38.96 -41.80
CA LEU A 188 -38.86 -40.00 -42.73
C LEU A 188 -39.10 -41.40 -42.18
N GLY A 189 -39.01 -41.59 -40.86
CA GLY A 189 -39.38 -42.81 -40.16
C GLY A 189 -40.88 -43.09 -40.24
N SER A 190 -41.72 -42.06 -40.12
CA SER A 190 -43.16 -42.17 -40.36
C SER A 190 -43.47 -42.42 -41.84
N ALA A 191 -42.78 -41.75 -42.77
CA ALA A 191 -42.97 -41.99 -44.20
C ALA A 191 -42.53 -43.40 -44.64
N SER A 192 -41.50 -43.97 -44.03
CA SER A 192 -41.05 -45.35 -44.27
C SER A 192 -41.98 -46.38 -43.63
N LEU A 193 -42.52 -46.11 -42.44
CA LEU A 193 -43.55 -46.95 -41.82
C LEU A 193 -44.85 -46.90 -42.60
N ASP A 194 -45.30 -45.73 -43.02
CA ASP A 194 -46.51 -45.56 -43.86
C ASP A 194 -46.31 -46.18 -45.25
N GLN A 195 -45.10 -46.16 -45.81
CA GLN A 195 -44.76 -46.91 -47.03
C GLN A 195 -44.71 -48.43 -46.80
N GLU A 196 -44.15 -48.92 -45.68
CA GLU A 196 -44.21 -50.33 -45.31
C GLU A 196 -45.64 -50.80 -45.03
N PHE A 197 -46.50 -49.95 -44.43
CA PHE A 197 -47.92 -50.22 -44.24
C PHE A 197 -48.70 -50.16 -45.55
N ALA A 198 -48.44 -49.21 -46.45
CA ALA A 198 -49.02 -49.19 -47.79
C ALA A 198 -48.57 -50.38 -48.64
N GLN A 199 -47.33 -50.85 -48.43
CA GLN A 199 -46.81 -52.05 -49.07
C GLN A 199 -47.40 -53.31 -48.41
N LEU A 200 -47.66 -53.33 -47.10
CA LEU A 200 -48.40 -54.38 -46.39
C LEU A 200 -49.89 -54.40 -46.72
N GLU A 201 -50.53 -53.25 -46.96
CA GLU A 201 -51.91 -53.14 -47.45
C GLU A 201 -52.00 -53.54 -48.92
N ALA A 202 -50.98 -53.23 -49.74
CA ALA A 202 -50.84 -53.76 -51.10
C ALA A 202 -50.46 -55.26 -51.12
N SER A 203 -49.88 -55.78 -50.04
CA SER A 203 -49.53 -57.21 -49.88
C SER A 203 -50.65 -58.04 -49.22
N ASN A 204 -51.57 -57.41 -48.51
CA ASN A 204 -52.65 -58.07 -47.76
C ASN A 204 -54.06 -57.64 -48.19
N SER A 205 -54.19 -57.21 -49.44
CA SER A 205 -55.46 -57.16 -50.11
C SER A 205 -55.30 -57.81 -51.48
N ILE A 206 -55.92 -58.93 -51.82
CA ILE A 206 -57.12 -59.59 -51.31
C ILE A 206 -57.13 -60.98 -52.00
N ASP A 207 -57.57 -62.03 -51.30
CA ASP A 207 -58.13 -63.28 -51.84
C ASP A 207 -57.28 -64.27 -52.70
N ASP A 208 -56.10 -63.93 -53.23
CA ASP A 208 -55.41 -64.82 -54.20
C ASP A 208 -54.43 -65.87 -53.61
N GLU A 209 -53.93 -65.72 -52.39
CA GLU A 209 -53.04 -66.72 -51.75
C GLU A 209 -53.72 -67.61 -50.69
N LEU A 210 -55.05 -67.54 -50.58
CA LEU A 210 -55.84 -68.54 -49.83
C LEU A 210 -55.97 -69.87 -50.62
N ALA A 211 -55.62 -69.88 -51.91
CA ALA A 211 -55.75 -71.03 -52.81
C ALA A 211 -54.46 -71.83 -52.98
N MET A 212 -53.29 -71.26 -52.66
CA MET A 212 -52.02 -71.95 -52.76
C MET A 212 -51.50 -72.33 -51.38
N LEU A 213 -51.87 -73.55 -50.96
CA LEU A 213 -51.03 -74.43 -50.12
C LEU A 213 -50.93 -73.98 -48.65
N LYS A 214 -51.77 -74.41 -47.70
CA LYS A 214 -52.21 -75.79 -47.39
C LYS A 214 -51.16 -76.90 -47.50
N ALA A 215 -49.89 -76.59 -47.74
CA ALA A 215 -48.82 -77.57 -47.71
C ALA A 215 -47.57 -76.91 -47.12
N ALA A 216 -46.99 -77.57 -46.11
CA ALA A 216 -45.85 -77.13 -45.31
C ALA A 216 -46.23 -76.05 -44.28
N SER A 217 -47.05 -76.35 -43.28
CA SER A 217 -46.73 -77.21 -42.13
C SER A 217 -45.36 -76.89 -41.50
N GLN A 218 -45.48 -76.45 -40.25
CA GLN A 218 -44.58 -76.64 -39.11
C GLN A 218 -43.57 -75.54 -38.73
N GLU A 219 -43.92 -74.99 -37.55
CA GLU A 219 -43.06 -74.67 -36.41
C GLU A 219 -42.26 -73.36 -36.42
N ALA A 220 -42.83 -72.43 -35.65
CA ALA A 220 -42.17 -71.39 -34.89
C ALA A 220 -41.38 -72.01 -33.68
N PRO A 221 -40.77 -71.24 -32.74
CA PRO A 221 -40.72 -69.77 -32.62
C PRO A 221 -39.39 -69.17 -32.08
N ALA A 222 -39.39 -67.83 -32.03
CA ALA A 222 -38.96 -66.97 -30.90
C ALA A 222 -37.47 -66.78 -30.57
N LEU A 223 -37.00 -65.69 -29.93
CA LEU A 223 -37.34 -64.26 -29.73
C LEU A 223 -36.46 -63.84 -28.53
N GLU A 224 -35.82 -62.67 -28.53
CA GLU A 224 -35.41 -61.84 -27.36
C GLU A 224 -34.40 -60.77 -27.84
N ALA A 225 -34.28 -59.54 -27.33
CA ALA A 225 -35.04 -58.55 -26.54
C ALA A 225 -34.13 -57.29 -26.56
N ALA A 226 -34.53 -56.10 -27.03
CA ALA A 226 -35.33 -55.07 -26.36
C ALA A 226 -34.86 -54.67 -24.92
N LYS A 227 -33.99 -53.66 -24.89
CA LYS A 227 -33.97 -52.42 -24.06
C LYS A 227 -34.39 -52.45 -22.58
N MET A 228 -33.46 -51.95 -21.75
CA MET A 228 -33.65 -51.29 -20.45
C MET A 228 -34.38 -49.94 -20.62
N VAL A 229 -35.33 -49.66 -19.71
CA VAL A 229 -35.79 -48.32 -19.29
C VAL A 229 -36.09 -48.40 -17.78
N ASP A 230 -36.03 -47.22 -17.14
CA ASP A 230 -36.55 -46.85 -15.82
C ASP A 230 -35.73 -47.23 -14.60
N GLU A 231 -35.66 -46.42 -13.55
CA GLU A 231 -35.95 -45.00 -13.22
C GLU A 231 -35.41 -44.92 -11.77
N MET A 232 -34.52 -43.99 -11.44
CA MET A 232 -34.77 -42.78 -10.66
C MET A 232 -35.40 -42.94 -9.25
N GLU A 233 -34.95 -42.04 -8.37
CA GLU A 233 -35.29 -41.79 -6.95
C GLU A 233 -34.58 -42.69 -5.90
N GLU A 234 -34.04 -42.18 -4.80
CA GLU A 234 -34.10 -40.87 -4.14
C GLU A 234 -33.02 -40.81 -3.03
N VAL A 235 -32.70 -39.58 -2.58
CA VAL A 235 -32.15 -39.16 -1.25
C VAL A 235 -30.78 -39.72 -0.81
N SER A 236 -29.88 -39.04 -0.10
CA SER A 236 -29.92 -37.84 0.74
C SER A 236 -28.48 -37.41 1.07
N ASP A 237 -28.38 -36.15 1.50
CA ASP A 237 -27.43 -35.63 2.50
C ASP A 237 -25.95 -35.46 2.13
N THR A 238 -25.53 -34.20 2.01
CA THR A 238 -24.14 -33.76 2.16
C THR A 238 -24.10 -32.65 3.18
N PRO A 239 -23.29 -32.77 4.25
CA PRO A 239 -22.96 -31.63 5.08
C PRO A 239 -21.68 -30.95 4.61
N VAL A 240 -21.82 -29.63 4.53
CA VAL A 240 -20.82 -28.58 4.41
C VAL A 240 -19.71 -28.72 5.46
N GLU A 241 -18.45 -28.60 5.02
CA GLU A 241 -17.28 -28.50 5.88
C GLU A 241 -16.81 -27.03 5.94
N THR A 242 -17.10 -26.37 7.07
CA THR A 242 -16.41 -25.15 7.53
C THR A 242 -15.35 -25.55 8.56
N PRO A 243 -14.08 -25.14 8.44
CA PRO A 243 -13.11 -25.36 9.50
C PRO A 243 -13.28 -24.30 10.60
N GLU A 244 -13.59 -24.77 11.80
CA GLU A 244 -13.41 -24.01 13.04
C GLU A 244 -11.92 -23.91 13.43
N PRO A 245 -11.55 -22.85 14.16
CA PRO A 245 -10.17 -22.54 14.52
C PRO A 245 -9.63 -23.48 15.62
N THR A 246 -8.38 -23.90 15.47
CA THR A 246 -7.67 -24.71 16.47
C THR A 246 -7.11 -23.86 17.61
N ASP A 247 -7.22 -24.38 18.84
CA ASP A 247 -6.72 -23.84 20.12
C ASP A 247 -5.18 -23.59 20.22
N ALA A 248 -4.46 -23.61 19.10
CA ALA A 248 -3.03 -23.31 19.04
C ALA A 248 -2.72 -21.80 18.89
N ASP A 249 -3.71 -20.98 18.50
CA ASP A 249 -3.49 -19.55 18.20
C ASP A 249 -3.76 -18.60 19.39
N PHE A 250 -4.31 -19.08 20.50
CA PHE A 250 -4.48 -18.27 21.72
C PHE A 250 -3.30 -18.35 22.69
N ALA A 251 -2.44 -19.37 22.59
CA ALA A 251 -1.28 -19.54 23.47
C ALA A 251 -0.07 -18.66 23.07
N ALA A 252 -0.03 -18.14 21.84
CA ALA A 252 1.04 -17.27 21.35
C ALA A 252 0.86 -15.79 21.74
N VAL A 253 -0.37 -15.36 22.03
CA VAL A 253 -0.68 -13.95 22.35
C VAL A 253 -0.49 -13.64 23.84
N ASP A 254 -0.68 -14.63 24.73
CA ASP A 254 -0.47 -14.45 26.17
C ASP A 254 1.03 -14.45 26.56
N ALA A 255 1.89 -15.10 25.77
CA ALA A 255 3.34 -15.12 26.00
C ALA A 255 4.02 -13.76 25.66
N GLU A 256 3.52 -13.03 24.65
CA GLU A 256 4.04 -11.70 24.29
C GLU A 256 3.58 -10.60 25.28
N LEU A 257 2.43 -10.78 25.93
CA LEU A 257 1.86 -9.83 26.90
C LEU A 257 2.60 -9.82 28.25
N GLU A 258 3.15 -10.95 28.69
CA GLU A 258 3.99 -11.03 29.90
C GLU A 258 5.41 -10.48 29.69
N ALA A 259 5.97 -10.62 28.47
CA ALA A 259 7.27 -10.05 28.11
C ALA A 259 7.25 -8.50 28.09
N LEU A 260 6.15 -7.89 27.66
CA LEU A 260 5.94 -6.44 27.69
C LEU A 260 5.72 -5.88 29.11
N ARG A 261 5.14 -6.66 30.03
CA ARG A 261 4.96 -6.26 31.44
C ARG A 261 6.28 -6.24 32.24
N THR A 262 7.22 -7.10 31.88
CA THR A 262 8.53 -7.16 32.56
C THR A 262 9.48 -6.06 32.08
N GLN A 263 9.41 -5.64 30.81
CA GLN A 263 10.21 -4.50 30.31
C GLN A 263 9.77 -3.14 30.85
N MET A 264 8.47 -2.93 31.14
CA MET A 264 7.98 -1.68 31.73
C MET A 264 8.26 -1.53 33.24
N LYS A 265 8.77 -2.57 33.92
CA LYS A 265 9.14 -2.51 35.35
C LYS A 265 10.62 -2.18 35.60
N ASN A 266 11.44 -2.13 34.55
CA ASN A 266 12.87 -1.81 34.59
C ASN A 266 13.22 -0.48 33.89
N LEU A 267 12.22 0.40 33.70
CA LEU A 267 12.36 1.84 33.42
C LEU A 267 11.84 2.62 34.63
#